data_AF-A0A970B0U1-F1
#
_entry.id   AF-A0A970B0U1-F1
#
_cell.length_a   1.000
_cell.length_b   1.000
_cell.length_c   1.000
_cell.angle_alpha   90.00
_cell.angle_beta   90.00
_cell.angle_gamma   90.00
#
_symmetry.space_group_name_H-M   'P 1'
#
loop_
_entity.id
_entity.type
_entity.pdbx_description
1 polymer ?
#
loop_
_entity_poly.entity_id
_entity_poly.type
_entity_poly.pdbx_seq_one_letter_code
_entity_poly.pdbx_strand_id
1 'polypeptide(L)'
;MSKQFLLKVCMVMPLTAAIISYPKLVYAQSQPTNNVPSNPPTTATPKQVEQINPSQTQNAQSPNNPSSNSVDTNSNPASDTPTNTYSVDTLPVAEPAKSNSQNLQRGHFNLAVLQSRPLLSRVVMRISLKSKGDNGYLGERFIGDFLYTINQRATFVRGSKPGDRVVVRLIDLQNRLIGYSEFELLEENASVSLILPNLPSNYGQLRTVFGIDKDRNGEIDRARGSSAYSYFTQVSLDPGQSLSKATVKFLPDTTDIQPNQFNMADLPAQLRNPSYVKYPSSFTTGSFALTNRKVDVFTKELPSTVIAMPGKLAPFLNVNSKRAQTIDVNRQMQIYGELKLDPSQGNTVFQQ
;
A
#
# COMPACT_ATOMS: atom_id res chain seq x y z
N MET A 1 -71.77 -44.21 -15.75
CA MET A 1 -70.35 -43.82 -15.88
C MET A 1 -70.15 -42.52 -15.12
N SER A 2 -69.64 -42.61 -13.90
CA SER A 2 -69.49 -41.48 -12.95
C SER A 2 -68.09 -40.86 -13.10
N LYS A 3 -68.01 -39.54 -13.31
CA LYS A 3 -66.75 -38.78 -13.36
C LYS A 3 -66.46 -38.16 -11.99
N GLN A 4 -65.31 -38.50 -11.43
CA GLN A 4 -64.76 -37.93 -10.20
C GLN A 4 -64.02 -36.60 -10.46
N PHE A 5 -64.32 -35.64 -9.59
CA PHE A 5 -63.47 -34.69 -8.86
C PHE A 5 -62.00 -34.47 -9.28
N LEU A 6 -61.62 -33.17 -9.33
CA LEU A 6 -60.46 -32.67 -8.57
C LEU A 6 -60.59 -31.13 -8.37
N LEU A 7 -60.86 -30.69 -7.14
CA LEU A 7 -60.86 -29.28 -6.75
C LEU A 7 -59.53 -28.97 -6.03
N LYS A 8 -58.71 -28.10 -6.62
CA LYS A 8 -57.45 -27.61 -6.03
C LYS A 8 -57.77 -26.49 -5.02
N VAL A 9 -57.38 -26.69 -3.76
CA VAL A 9 -57.39 -25.65 -2.72
C VAL A 9 -56.04 -24.93 -2.75
N CYS A 10 -56.04 -23.63 -3.11
CA CYS A 10 -54.90 -22.74 -2.91
C CYS A 10 -54.94 -22.17 -1.49
N MET A 11 -53.95 -22.52 -0.67
CA MET A 11 -53.65 -21.80 0.58
C MET A 11 -52.91 -20.51 0.25
N VAL A 12 -53.52 -19.38 0.59
CA VAL A 12 -52.87 -18.06 0.63
C VAL A 12 -52.45 -17.80 2.07
N MET A 13 -51.14 -17.71 2.33
CA MET A 13 -50.62 -17.20 3.60
C MET A 13 -50.40 -15.69 3.50
N PRO A 14 -50.82 -14.90 4.50
CA PRO A 14 -50.50 -13.48 4.56
C PRO A 14 -49.08 -13.26 5.10
N LEU A 15 -48.33 -12.43 4.39
CA LEU A 15 -47.02 -11.93 4.80
C LEU A 15 -47.22 -10.68 5.68
N THR A 16 -47.08 -10.83 7.00
CA THR A 16 -47.08 -9.69 7.94
C THR A 16 -45.72 -8.99 7.91
N ALA A 17 -45.68 -7.82 7.28
CA ALA A 17 -44.52 -6.92 7.33
C ALA A 17 -44.52 -6.16 8.67
N ALA A 18 -43.51 -6.40 9.51
CA ALA A 18 -43.25 -5.59 10.69
C ALA A 18 -42.54 -4.30 10.27
N ILE A 19 -43.24 -3.16 10.38
CA ILE A 19 -42.67 -1.83 10.21
C ILE A 19 -42.00 -1.45 11.54
N ILE A 20 -40.68 -1.56 11.61
CA ILE A 20 -39.89 -1.02 12.72
C ILE A 20 -39.63 0.46 12.42
N SER A 21 -40.39 1.33 13.09
CA SER A 21 -40.16 2.78 13.10
C SER A 21 -39.08 3.12 14.12
N TYR A 22 -37.95 3.64 13.67
CA TYR A 22 -36.89 4.14 14.56
C TYR A 22 -37.16 5.60 14.93
N PRO A 23 -37.09 5.98 16.22
CA PRO A 23 -37.24 7.38 16.62
C PRO A 23 -36.05 8.22 16.15
N LYS A 24 -36.38 9.38 15.59
CA LYS A 24 -35.46 10.43 15.16
C LYS A 24 -34.79 11.05 16.39
N LEU A 25 -33.51 10.75 16.62
CA LEU A 25 -32.70 11.43 17.65
C LEU A 25 -32.41 12.86 17.18
N VAL A 26 -33.11 13.82 17.79
CA VAL A 26 -32.82 15.25 17.70
C VAL A 26 -31.75 15.58 18.74
N TYR A 27 -30.52 15.83 18.29
CA TYR A 27 -29.50 16.41 19.14
C TYR A 27 -29.72 17.93 19.21
N ALA A 28 -30.19 18.41 20.36
CA ALA A 28 -30.19 19.83 20.69
C ALA A 28 -28.74 20.27 20.97
N GLN A 29 -28.22 21.16 20.12
CA GLN A 29 -26.98 21.89 20.40
C GLN A 29 -27.32 23.08 21.30
N SER A 30 -26.88 23.03 22.56
CA SER A 30 -26.83 24.19 23.45
C SER A 30 -25.60 25.04 23.11
N GLN A 31 -25.82 26.22 22.56
CA GLN A 31 -24.82 27.28 22.43
C GLN A 31 -24.83 28.11 23.73
N PRO A 32 -23.69 28.36 24.39
CA PRO A 32 -23.62 29.40 25.40
C PRO A 32 -23.45 30.77 24.73
N THR A 33 -24.46 31.62 24.89
CA THR A 33 -24.42 33.05 24.54
C THR A 33 -23.59 33.81 25.58
N ASN A 34 -22.45 34.39 25.18
CA ASN A 34 -21.81 35.46 25.93
C ASN A 34 -22.00 36.77 25.19
N ASN A 35 -22.92 37.58 25.72
CA ASN A 35 -23.09 38.99 25.39
C ASN A 35 -22.00 39.80 26.12
N VAL A 36 -21.20 40.57 25.37
CA VAL A 36 -20.48 41.73 25.89
C VAL A 36 -20.73 42.90 24.93
N PRO A 37 -21.02 44.12 25.42
CA PRO A 37 -21.53 45.22 24.60
C PRO A 37 -20.43 46.01 23.87
N SER A 38 -20.84 46.52 22.71
CA SER A 38 -20.15 47.46 21.83
C SER A 38 -20.16 48.91 22.34
N ASN A 39 -19.06 49.64 22.14
CA ASN A 39 -19.07 51.01 21.56
C ASN A 39 -17.67 51.51 21.09
N PRO A 40 -17.59 52.50 20.17
CA PRO A 40 -16.47 52.79 19.25
C PRO A 40 -15.84 54.20 19.51
N PRO A 41 -15.22 54.89 18.51
CA PRO A 41 -14.04 54.60 17.69
C PRO A 41 -12.89 55.61 17.95
N THR A 42 -11.65 55.32 17.55
CA THR A 42 -10.65 56.40 17.37
C THR A 42 -9.63 56.11 16.26
N THR A 43 -9.56 57.07 15.36
CA THR A 43 -8.69 57.26 14.20
C THR A 43 -7.23 57.52 14.62
N ALA A 44 -6.24 56.93 13.92
CA ALA A 44 -4.98 57.59 13.51
C ALA A 44 -4.01 56.61 12.82
N THR A 45 -3.80 56.82 11.51
CA THR A 45 -2.56 56.49 10.79
C THR A 45 -1.58 57.64 11.04
N PRO A 46 -0.26 57.41 11.23
CA PRO A 46 0.64 57.66 10.09
C PRO A 46 1.96 56.86 10.05
N LYS A 47 2.47 56.76 8.82
CA LYS A 47 3.87 56.86 8.35
C LYS A 47 4.83 55.65 8.36
N GLN A 48 5.20 55.33 7.11
CA GLN A 48 6.46 54.77 6.62
C GLN A 48 7.71 55.45 7.21
N VAL A 49 8.73 54.64 7.50
CA VAL A 49 10.17 54.96 7.54
C VAL A 49 10.89 53.65 7.14
N GLU A 50 11.38 53.51 5.91
CA GLU A 50 12.75 53.81 5.47
C GLU A 50 13.79 52.72 5.84
N GLN A 51 13.97 51.81 4.88
CA GLN A 51 15.25 51.42 4.27
C GLN A 51 16.56 51.69 5.07
N ILE A 52 17.19 50.64 5.59
CA ILE A 52 18.65 50.55 5.62
C ILE A 52 19.14 49.09 5.54
N ASN A 53 19.92 48.81 4.51
CA ASN A 53 20.82 47.68 4.36
C ASN A 53 22.24 48.27 4.42
N PRO A 54 23.18 47.70 5.19
CA PRO A 54 24.47 47.45 4.56
C PRO A 54 25.19 46.17 5.02
N SER A 55 25.87 45.57 4.02
CA SER A 55 27.18 44.91 4.05
C SER A 55 27.34 43.63 4.87
N GLN A 56 27.48 42.46 4.23
CA GLN A 56 28.75 41.91 3.72
C GLN A 56 29.89 41.90 4.76
N THR A 57 30.19 40.71 5.28
CA THR A 57 31.49 40.37 5.85
C THR A 57 31.98 39.07 5.23
N GLN A 58 33.18 39.14 4.68
CA GLN A 58 33.95 38.06 4.09
C GLN A 58 34.70 37.27 5.18
N ASN A 59 35.21 36.10 4.75
CA ASN A 59 36.35 35.33 5.27
C ASN A 59 36.09 34.32 6.40
N ALA A 60 36.17 33.04 6.02
CA ALA A 60 37.17 32.14 6.58
C ALA A 60 37.52 31.05 5.55
N GLN A 61 38.72 31.17 4.98
CA GLN A 61 39.41 30.14 4.22
C GLN A 61 39.74 28.95 5.13
N SER A 62 39.48 27.74 4.65
CA SER A 62 40.02 26.50 5.22
C SER A 62 41.25 26.10 4.41
N PRO A 63 42.44 25.90 5.01
CA PRO A 63 43.63 25.55 4.26
C PRO A 63 43.69 24.06 3.94
N ASN A 64 44.00 23.79 2.67
CA ASN A 64 44.53 22.55 2.15
C ASN A 64 45.80 22.12 2.89
N ASN A 65 45.96 20.82 3.14
CA ASN A 65 47.28 20.22 3.32
C ASN A 65 47.31 18.79 2.75
N PRO A 66 47.99 18.55 1.61
CA PRO A 66 48.41 17.23 1.21
C PRO A 66 49.93 17.10 1.38
N SER A 67 50.39 16.03 2.04
CA SER A 67 51.71 15.51 1.75
C SER A 67 51.82 14.01 2.01
N SER A 68 52.19 13.35 0.93
CA SER A 68 52.82 12.04 0.79
C SER A 68 54.09 11.89 1.62
N ASN A 69 54.42 10.64 1.99
CA ASN A 69 55.80 10.10 1.95
C ASN A 69 55.75 8.55 2.10
N SER A 70 56.21 7.85 1.05
CA SER A 70 57.41 6.97 1.00
C SER A 70 57.25 5.67 1.80
N VAL A 71 57.00 4.54 1.14
CA VAL A 71 58.02 3.59 0.63
C VAL A 71 59.12 3.35 1.65
N ASP A 72 59.09 2.18 2.29
CA ASP A 72 60.32 1.45 2.57
C ASP A 72 60.08 -0.07 2.49
N THR A 73 60.96 -0.68 1.70
CA THR A 73 61.16 -2.10 1.47
C THR A 73 61.80 -2.77 2.67
N ASN A 74 61.34 -3.95 3.08
CA ASN A 74 62.25 -4.92 3.68
C ASN A 74 61.82 -6.37 3.43
N SER A 75 62.76 -7.12 2.91
CA SER A 75 62.70 -8.51 2.48
C SER A 75 63.21 -9.46 3.58
N ASN A 76 63.05 -10.77 3.30
CA ASN A 76 63.67 -11.97 3.88
C ASN A 76 62.92 -12.72 5.01
N PRO A 77 63.13 -14.05 5.17
CA PRO A 77 63.02 -15.11 4.15
C PRO A 77 62.21 -16.34 4.63
N ALA A 78 61.98 -17.23 3.66
CA ALA A 78 61.57 -18.64 3.70
C ALA A 78 61.44 -19.37 5.07
N SER A 79 60.31 -20.09 5.21
CA SER A 79 60.26 -21.38 5.89
C SER A 79 59.42 -22.34 5.05
N ASP A 80 60.09 -23.40 4.61
CA ASP A 80 59.56 -24.51 3.83
C ASP A 80 58.51 -25.29 4.60
N THR A 81 57.42 -25.66 3.92
CA THR A 81 56.62 -26.82 4.30
C THR A 81 56.06 -27.46 3.02
N PRO A 82 56.45 -28.71 2.69
CA PRO A 82 55.97 -29.37 1.49
C PRO A 82 54.64 -30.06 1.79
N THR A 83 53.64 -29.98 0.89
CA THR A 83 52.95 -31.18 0.38
C THR A 83 51.83 -30.86 -0.62
N ASN A 84 51.84 -31.67 -1.69
CA ASN A 84 50.73 -32.10 -2.54
C ASN A 84 50.14 -31.13 -3.57
N THR A 85 50.83 -31.13 -4.72
CA THR A 85 50.32 -30.75 -6.04
C THR A 85 49.23 -31.72 -6.48
N TYR A 86 47.98 -31.25 -6.52
CA TYR A 86 46.96 -31.81 -7.41
C TYR A 86 46.87 -30.91 -8.63
N SER A 87 47.22 -31.44 -9.80
CA SER A 87 46.98 -30.79 -11.09
C SER A 87 45.47 -30.75 -11.33
N VAL A 88 44.85 -29.58 -11.13
CA VAL A 88 43.50 -29.31 -11.60
C VAL A 88 43.62 -28.68 -12.97
N ASP A 89 43.14 -29.41 -13.99
CA ASP A 89 42.98 -28.92 -15.35
C ASP A 89 42.33 -27.54 -15.33
N THR A 90 43.08 -26.56 -15.83
CA THR A 90 42.62 -25.18 -15.96
C THR A 90 41.61 -25.13 -17.11
N LEU A 91 40.33 -25.24 -16.78
CA LEU A 91 39.25 -24.87 -17.69
C LEU A 91 39.48 -23.42 -18.15
N PRO A 92 39.27 -23.09 -19.43
CA PRO A 92 39.44 -21.73 -19.92
C PRO A 92 38.57 -20.80 -19.09
N VAL A 93 39.21 -19.81 -18.46
CA VAL A 93 38.55 -18.71 -17.76
C VAL A 93 37.73 -17.98 -18.82
N ALA A 94 36.45 -18.32 -18.90
CA ALA A 94 35.48 -17.53 -19.62
C ALA A 94 35.51 -16.13 -18.99
N GLU A 95 35.87 -15.12 -19.79
CA GLU A 95 35.67 -13.73 -19.43
C GLU A 95 34.27 -13.58 -18.79
N PRO A 96 34.13 -12.85 -17.67
CA PRO A 96 32.82 -12.55 -17.14
C PRO A 96 32.08 -11.80 -18.24
N ALA A 97 31.11 -12.47 -18.85
CA ALA A 97 30.16 -11.85 -19.75
C ALA A 97 29.67 -10.59 -19.05
N LYS A 98 29.87 -9.43 -19.68
CA LYS A 98 29.28 -8.17 -19.26
C LYS A 98 27.76 -8.39 -19.25
N SER A 99 27.23 -8.84 -18.12
CA SER A 99 25.79 -8.91 -17.92
C SER A 99 25.31 -7.48 -18.05
N ASN A 100 24.57 -7.18 -19.11
CA ASN A 100 23.90 -5.90 -19.27
C ASN A 100 23.18 -5.59 -17.95
N SER A 101 23.71 -4.63 -17.19
CA SER A 101 23.22 -4.19 -15.88
C SER A 101 21.89 -3.44 -15.97
N GLN A 102 21.18 -3.53 -17.09
CA GLN A 102 20.08 -2.65 -17.44
C GLN A 102 18.71 -3.03 -16.86
N ASN A 103 18.53 -4.13 -16.11
CA ASN A 103 17.19 -4.43 -15.56
C ASN A 103 17.14 -5.19 -14.22
N LEU A 104 18.10 -4.99 -13.33
CA LEU A 104 18.10 -5.62 -11.98
C LEU A 104 17.08 -5.03 -11.00
N GLN A 105 16.28 -4.03 -11.39
CA GLN A 105 15.50 -3.20 -10.47
C GLN A 105 14.07 -2.90 -10.96
N ARG A 106 13.58 -3.63 -11.97
CA ARG A 106 12.21 -3.45 -12.46
C ARG A 106 11.20 -4.01 -11.46
N GLY A 107 10.03 -3.38 -11.36
CA GLY A 107 8.94 -3.85 -10.49
C GLY A 107 9.13 -3.53 -9.00
N HIS A 108 10.14 -2.73 -8.62
CA HIS A 108 10.25 -2.24 -7.25
C HIS A 108 9.16 -1.20 -6.96
N PHE A 109 8.78 -1.07 -5.70
CA PHE A 109 7.80 -0.07 -5.33
C PHE A 109 7.96 0.40 -3.88
N ASN A 110 7.59 1.64 -3.65
CA ASN A 110 7.46 2.25 -2.35
C ASN A 110 5.99 2.28 -1.97
N LEU A 111 5.64 1.82 -0.77
CA LEU A 111 4.25 1.75 -0.31
C LEU A 111 4.09 2.42 1.04
N ALA A 112 3.17 3.39 1.09
CA ALA A 112 2.79 4.09 2.30
C ALA A 112 1.29 3.98 2.57
N VAL A 113 0.92 3.99 3.85
CA VAL A 113 -0.47 4.16 4.30
C VAL A 113 -0.60 5.52 4.97
N LEU A 114 -1.48 6.36 4.44
CA LEU A 114 -1.59 7.77 4.81
C LEU A 114 -2.95 8.10 5.41
N GLN A 115 -2.96 9.05 6.35
CA GLN A 115 -4.15 9.77 6.81
C GLN A 115 -3.82 11.25 6.98
N SER A 116 -4.68 12.11 6.44
CA SER A 116 -4.55 13.57 6.58
C SER A 116 -4.63 14.02 8.04
N ARG A 117 -5.50 13.36 8.83
CA ARG A 117 -5.54 13.46 10.29
C ARG A 117 -5.38 12.06 10.87
N PRO A 118 -4.17 11.67 11.31
CA PRO A 118 -3.90 10.31 11.77
C PRO A 118 -4.62 10.03 13.09
N LEU A 119 -5.84 9.50 13.01
CA LEU A 119 -6.58 9.00 14.18
C LEU A 119 -6.23 7.54 14.48
N LEU A 120 -5.76 6.81 13.48
CA LEU A 120 -5.16 5.50 13.66
C LEU A 120 -3.65 5.68 13.90
N SER A 121 -3.12 5.01 14.91
CA SER A 121 -1.67 4.96 15.11
C SER A 121 -1.01 3.95 14.15
N ARG A 122 -1.67 2.80 13.94
CA ARG A 122 -1.18 1.69 13.16
C ARG A 122 -2.30 0.94 12.45
N VAL A 123 -1.94 0.25 11.37
CA VAL A 123 -2.80 -0.70 10.66
C VAL A 123 -1.99 -1.94 10.30
N VAL A 124 -2.70 -3.06 10.16
CA VAL A 124 -2.15 -4.25 9.53
C VAL A 124 -2.39 -4.14 8.03
N MET A 125 -1.30 -4.20 7.27
CA MET A 125 -1.33 -4.27 5.83
C MET A 125 -0.92 -5.67 5.40
N ARG A 126 -1.89 -6.46 4.93
CA ARG A 126 -1.65 -7.76 4.32
C ARG A 126 -1.42 -7.59 2.84
N ILE A 127 -0.29 -8.10 2.35
CA ILE A 127 0.12 -7.93 0.96
C ILE A 127 0.29 -9.30 0.29
N SER A 128 -0.22 -9.39 -0.94
CA SER A 128 0.01 -10.51 -1.85
C SER A 128 0.31 -10.01 -3.27
N LEU A 129 0.88 -10.89 -4.09
CA LEU A 129 1.29 -10.60 -5.48
C LEU A 129 0.55 -11.51 -6.46
N LYS A 130 0.03 -10.94 -7.54
CA LYS A 130 -0.48 -11.64 -8.72
C LYS A 130 0.47 -11.39 -9.87
N SER A 131 1.27 -12.39 -10.21
CA SER A 131 2.22 -12.24 -11.31
C SER A 131 1.53 -12.27 -12.66
N LYS A 132 1.93 -11.36 -13.55
CA LYS A 132 1.43 -11.29 -14.92
C LYS A 132 2.10 -12.35 -15.79
N GLY A 133 1.28 -13.16 -16.45
CA GLY A 133 1.67 -14.08 -17.51
C GLY A 133 1.06 -13.69 -18.84
N ASP A 134 1.29 -14.50 -19.87
CA ASP A 134 0.85 -14.19 -21.24
C ASP A 134 -0.69 -14.20 -21.36
N ASN A 135 -1.35 -15.07 -20.60
CA ASN A 135 -2.80 -15.26 -20.61
C ASN A 135 -3.52 -14.59 -19.43
N GLY A 136 -2.87 -13.67 -18.73
CA GLY A 136 -3.47 -12.96 -17.60
C GLY A 136 -2.65 -12.94 -16.33
N TYR A 137 -3.31 -13.18 -15.19
CA TYR A 137 -2.65 -13.18 -13.88
C TYR A 137 -2.68 -14.57 -13.25
N LEU A 138 -1.55 -14.96 -12.66
CA LEU A 138 -1.47 -16.14 -11.81
C LEU A 138 -2.20 -15.91 -10.48
N GLY A 139 -2.42 -17.00 -9.75
CA GLY A 139 -2.99 -16.94 -8.39
C GLY A 139 -2.16 -16.06 -7.45
N GLU A 140 -2.84 -15.50 -6.44
CA GLU A 140 -2.17 -14.67 -5.44
C GLU A 140 -1.12 -15.47 -4.67
N ARG A 141 0.06 -14.86 -4.47
CA ARG A 141 1.11 -15.36 -3.58
C ARG A 141 1.26 -14.42 -2.41
N PHE A 142 1.21 -14.96 -1.19
CA PHE A 142 1.34 -14.16 0.01
C PHE A 142 2.75 -13.58 0.13
N ILE A 143 2.84 -12.27 0.40
CA ILE A 143 4.11 -11.60 0.70
C ILE A 143 4.25 -11.45 2.22
N GLY A 144 3.21 -11.06 2.95
CA GLY A 144 3.36 -10.86 4.38
C GLY A 144 2.27 -10.03 5.01
N ASP A 145 2.25 -10.08 6.35
CA ASP A 145 1.47 -9.18 7.20
C ASP A 145 2.40 -8.13 7.80
N PHE A 146 2.16 -6.86 7.46
CA PHE A 146 3.00 -5.75 7.88
C PHE A 146 2.25 -4.83 8.84
N LEU A 147 2.81 -4.58 10.01
CA LEU A 147 2.21 -3.69 11.00
C LEU A 147 2.75 -2.26 10.79
N TYR A 148 2.05 -1.51 9.94
CA TYR A 148 2.41 -0.16 9.52
C TYR A 148 1.98 0.87 10.54
N THR A 149 2.92 1.74 10.94
CA THR A 149 2.56 3.04 11.52
C THR A 149 1.99 3.94 10.42
N ILE A 150 0.90 4.65 10.71
CA ILE A 150 0.29 5.58 9.74
C ILE A 150 1.30 6.68 9.36
N ASN A 151 1.24 7.11 8.11
CA ASN A 151 2.16 8.07 7.49
C ASN A 151 3.61 7.58 7.41
N GLN A 152 3.82 6.26 7.45
CA GLN A 152 5.12 5.63 7.18
C GLN A 152 5.12 4.89 5.86
N ARG A 153 6.32 4.70 5.33
CA ARG A 153 6.60 4.09 4.02
C ARG A 153 7.59 2.94 4.19
N ALA A 154 7.43 1.92 3.36
CA ALA A 154 8.47 0.91 3.14
C ALA A 154 8.75 0.76 1.65
N THR A 155 9.95 0.27 1.34
CA THR A 155 10.41 -0.05 -0.01
C THR A 155 10.37 -1.56 -0.20
N PHE A 156 9.77 -2.01 -1.29
CA PHE A 156 9.69 -3.40 -1.70
C PHE A 156 10.56 -3.59 -2.93
N VAL A 157 11.49 -4.53 -2.83
CA VAL A 157 12.51 -4.79 -3.85
C VAL A 157 12.50 -6.24 -4.28
N ARG A 158 12.89 -6.48 -5.53
CA ARG A 158 13.02 -7.81 -6.18
C ARG A 158 11.71 -8.62 -6.12
N GLY A 159 11.71 -9.82 -6.68
CA GLY A 159 10.58 -10.76 -6.58
C GLY A 159 9.31 -10.38 -7.33
N SER A 160 9.32 -9.26 -8.03
CA SER A 160 8.22 -8.73 -8.83
C SER A 160 8.74 -8.16 -10.14
N LYS A 161 7.85 -8.02 -11.13
CA LYS A 161 8.17 -7.40 -12.42
C LYS A 161 7.08 -6.40 -12.83
N PRO A 162 7.36 -5.50 -13.79
CA PRO A 162 6.36 -4.59 -14.32
C PRO A 162 5.16 -5.34 -14.87
N GLY A 163 3.97 -4.81 -14.63
CA GLY A 163 2.70 -5.43 -14.98
C GLY A 163 2.17 -6.43 -13.96
N ASP A 164 2.97 -6.93 -13.00
CA ASP A 164 2.43 -7.69 -11.87
C ASP A 164 1.47 -6.80 -11.06
N ARG A 165 0.48 -7.41 -10.41
CA ARG A 165 -0.44 -6.70 -9.51
C ARG A 165 -0.13 -7.01 -8.06
N VAL A 166 0.02 -5.96 -7.27
CA VAL A 166 0.06 -6.07 -5.81
C VAL A 166 -1.36 -5.92 -5.28
N VAL A 167 -1.78 -6.85 -4.44
CA VAL A 167 -3.06 -6.81 -3.73
C VAL A 167 -2.79 -6.44 -2.29
N VAL A 168 -3.52 -5.46 -1.78
CA VAL A 168 -3.37 -4.94 -0.43
C VAL A 168 -4.71 -5.01 0.29
N ARG A 169 -4.70 -5.63 1.47
CA ARG A 169 -5.82 -5.68 2.41
C ARG A 169 -5.42 -4.88 3.65
N LEU A 170 -6.12 -3.79 3.92
CA LEU A 170 -5.90 -2.98 5.12
C LEU A 170 -6.86 -3.41 6.20
N ILE A 171 -6.31 -3.83 7.33
CA ILE A 171 -7.02 -4.41 8.46
C ILE A 171 -6.65 -3.59 9.70
N ASP A 172 -7.64 -3.22 10.51
CA ASP A 172 -7.35 -2.52 11.76
C ASP A 172 -6.88 -3.50 12.86
N LEU A 173 -6.49 -2.95 14.02
CA LEU A 173 -5.99 -3.77 15.13
C LEU A 173 -7.08 -4.64 15.79
N GLN A 174 -8.35 -4.41 15.44
CA GLN A 174 -9.49 -5.23 15.85
C GLN A 174 -9.84 -6.29 14.79
N ASN A 175 -8.99 -6.47 13.78
CA ASN A 175 -9.18 -7.41 12.68
C ASN A 175 -10.40 -7.12 11.82
N ARG A 176 -10.75 -5.85 11.63
CA ARG A 176 -11.78 -5.45 10.67
C ARG A 176 -11.11 -5.01 9.37
N LEU A 177 -11.63 -5.48 8.23
CA LEU A 177 -11.19 -4.99 6.93
C LEU A 177 -11.67 -3.54 6.77
N ILE A 178 -10.73 -2.61 6.64
CA ILE A 178 -10.98 -1.17 6.54
C ILE A 178 -10.63 -0.59 5.18
N GLY A 179 -9.98 -1.37 4.32
CA GLY A 179 -9.65 -0.99 2.95
C GLY A 179 -9.11 -2.15 2.13
N TYR A 180 -9.22 -2.03 0.82
CA TYR A 180 -8.70 -3.00 -0.14
C TYR A 180 -8.19 -2.26 -1.37
N SER A 181 -7.06 -2.66 -1.94
CA SER A 181 -6.63 -2.13 -3.22
C SER A 181 -5.89 -3.18 -4.03
N GLU A 182 -5.92 -3.03 -5.34
CA GLU A 182 -4.94 -3.64 -6.24
C GLU A 182 -4.24 -2.52 -6.99
N PHE A 183 -2.95 -2.64 -7.28
CA PHE A 183 -2.24 -1.72 -8.18
C PHE A 183 -1.25 -2.49 -9.05
N GLU A 184 -1.01 -1.99 -10.27
CA GLU A 184 -0.07 -2.57 -11.23
C GLU A 184 1.34 -1.99 -11.02
N LEU A 185 2.35 -2.85 -11.01
CA LEU A 185 3.75 -2.43 -10.89
C LEU A 185 4.26 -1.81 -12.19
N LEU A 186 4.99 -0.72 -12.07
CA LEU A 186 5.47 0.07 -13.19
C LEU A 186 6.90 -0.29 -13.59
N GLU A 187 7.32 0.15 -14.78
CA GLU A 187 8.65 -0.17 -15.33
C GLU A 187 9.79 0.50 -14.56
N GLU A 188 9.60 1.74 -14.12
CA GLU A 188 10.62 2.61 -13.51
C GLU A 188 10.35 2.87 -12.02
N ASN A 189 10.12 1.79 -11.26
CA ASN A 189 9.62 1.80 -9.89
C ASN A 189 8.25 2.50 -9.75
N ALA A 190 7.53 2.16 -8.68
CA ALA A 190 6.27 2.82 -8.36
C ALA A 190 6.31 3.44 -6.97
N SER A 191 5.89 4.69 -6.82
CA SER A 191 5.50 5.22 -5.51
C SER A 191 3.99 5.11 -5.35
N VAL A 192 3.57 4.45 -4.27
CA VAL A 192 2.19 4.13 -3.96
C VAL A 192 1.82 4.71 -2.60
N SER A 193 0.67 5.36 -2.55
CA SER A 193 0.07 5.95 -1.36
C SER A 193 -1.37 5.43 -1.21
N LEU A 194 -1.62 4.72 -0.11
CA LEU A 194 -2.94 4.23 0.28
C LEU A 194 -3.51 5.19 1.33
N ILE A 195 -4.48 6.01 0.94
CA ILE A 195 -4.98 7.11 1.76
C ILE A 195 -6.32 6.70 2.36
N LEU A 196 -6.32 6.53 3.68
CA LEU A 196 -7.52 6.24 4.46
C LEU A 196 -8.23 7.54 4.84
N PRO A 197 -9.57 7.54 4.93
CA PRO A 197 -10.30 8.62 5.60
C PRO A 197 -10.00 8.59 7.10
N ASN A 198 -10.41 9.64 7.84
CA ASN A 198 -10.14 9.74 9.28
C ASN A 198 -10.80 8.60 10.10
N LEU A 199 -11.97 8.12 9.68
CA LEU A 199 -12.73 7.05 10.35
C LEU A 199 -12.97 5.87 9.38
N PRO A 200 -11.93 5.11 9.01
CA PRO A 200 -12.03 4.16 7.91
C PRO A 200 -12.99 2.99 8.17
N SER A 201 -13.18 2.60 9.43
CA SER A 201 -14.15 1.55 9.79
C SER A 201 -15.61 1.94 9.51
N ASN A 202 -15.92 3.24 9.37
CA ASN A 202 -17.30 3.69 9.10
C ASN A 202 -17.62 3.69 7.60
N TYR A 203 -16.60 3.89 6.76
CA TYR A 203 -16.79 4.10 5.32
C TYR A 203 -16.36 2.89 4.49
N GLY A 204 -15.37 2.13 4.95
CA GLY A 204 -14.72 1.09 4.16
C GLY A 204 -14.05 1.62 2.88
N GLN A 205 -13.83 2.93 2.79
CA GLN A 205 -13.31 3.59 1.61
C GLN A 205 -11.79 3.73 1.69
N LEU A 206 -11.12 3.53 0.56
CA LEU A 206 -9.68 3.70 0.42
C LEU A 206 -9.40 4.40 -0.91
N ARG A 207 -8.57 5.44 -0.88
CA ARG A 207 -8.02 6.03 -2.10
C ARG A 207 -6.64 5.45 -2.35
N THR A 208 -6.41 4.99 -3.57
CA THR A 208 -5.09 4.57 -4.03
C THR A 208 -4.56 5.59 -5.00
N VAL A 209 -3.36 6.10 -4.73
CA VAL A 209 -2.64 6.99 -5.63
C VAL A 209 -1.29 6.36 -5.91
N PHE A 210 -0.96 6.15 -7.18
CA PHE A 210 0.37 5.65 -7.53
C PHE A 210 0.87 6.17 -8.87
N GLY A 211 2.18 6.17 -9.05
CA GLY A 211 2.83 6.59 -10.28
C GLY A 211 4.32 6.25 -10.29
N ILE A 212 5.00 6.66 -11.36
CA ILE A 212 6.43 6.41 -11.56
C ILE A 212 7.27 7.14 -10.50
N ASP A 213 8.31 6.48 -10.01
CA ASP A 213 9.30 6.97 -9.05
C ASP A 213 10.71 6.60 -9.56
N LYS A 214 11.11 7.27 -10.64
CA LYS A 214 12.32 6.95 -11.42
C LYS A 214 13.58 7.17 -10.60
N ASP A 215 13.60 8.25 -9.82
CA ASP A 215 14.74 8.64 -8.98
C ASP A 215 14.75 7.92 -7.62
N ARG A 216 13.70 7.16 -7.30
CA ARG A 216 13.57 6.30 -6.11
C ARG A 216 13.56 7.08 -4.80
N ASN A 217 13.08 8.31 -4.84
CA ASN A 217 12.97 9.15 -3.65
C ASN A 217 11.70 8.82 -2.83
N GLY A 218 10.83 7.93 -3.33
CA GLY A 218 9.58 7.55 -2.66
C GLY A 218 8.41 8.49 -2.96
N GLU A 219 8.58 9.46 -3.84
CA GLU A 219 7.55 10.35 -4.35
C GLU A 219 7.16 9.97 -5.79
N ILE A 220 6.01 10.48 -6.24
CA ILE A 220 5.59 10.31 -7.63
C ILE A 220 6.23 11.43 -8.45
N ASP A 221 6.96 11.07 -9.51
CA ASP A 221 7.59 12.01 -10.41
C ASP A 221 6.59 12.98 -11.01
N ARG A 222 6.96 14.27 -11.03
CA ARG A 222 6.07 15.37 -11.47
C ARG A 222 6.13 15.64 -12.97
N ALA A 223 6.87 14.84 -13.73
CA ALA A 223 7.10 15.07 -15.16
C ALA A 223 5.78 15.00 -15.96
N ARG A 224 5.61 15.93 -16.90
CA ARG A 224 4.43 15.98 -17.77
C ARG A 224 4.34 14.69 -18.59
N GLY A 225 3.25 13.94 -18.42
CA GLY A 225 3.03 12.67 -19.12
C GLY A 225 3.42 11.41 -18.34
N SER A 226 3.95 11.54 -17.12
CA SER A 226 4.16 10.38 -16.24
C SER A 226 2.83 9.67 -15.94
N SER A 227 2.82 8.34 -16.09
CA SER A 227 1.65 7.52 -15.75
C SER A 227 1.40 7.57 -14.24
N ALA A 228 0.47 8.44 -13.84
CA ALA A 228 -0.07 8.50 -12.48
C ALA A 228 -1.55 8.13 -12.49
N TYR A 229 -1.97 7.44 -11.44
CA TYR A 229 -3.30 6.88 -11.24
C TYR A 229 -3.81 7.29 -9.87
N SER A 230 -5.13 7.45 -9.78
CA SER A 230 -5.82 7.82 -8.55
C SER A 230 -7.22 7.25 -8.62
N TYR A 231 -7.62 6.41 -7.68
CA TYR A 231 -8.95 5.82 -7.68
C TYR A 231 -9.37 5.42 -6.28
N PHE A 232 -10.65 5.06 -6.16
CA PHE A 232 -11.26 4.69 -4.91
C PHE A 232 -11.82 3.28 -4.97
N THR A 233 -11.75 2.64 -3.83
CA THR A 233 -12.37 1.35 -3.57
C THR A 233 -13.23 1.46 -2.33
N GLN A 234 -14.31 0.71 -2.28
CA GLN A 234 -15.14 0.58 -1.10
C GLN A 234 -15.30 -0.89 -0.75
N VAL A 235 -14.83 -1.27 0.44
CA VAL A 235 -15.11 -2.58 1.03
C VAL A 235 -16.50 -2.57 1.64
N SER A 236 -17.19 -3.69 1.51
CA SER A 236 -18.48 -3.93 2.13
C SER A 236 -18.41 -5.26 2.86
N LEU A 237 -18.79 -5.22 4.13
CA LEU A 237 -19.00 -6.40 4.96
C LEU A 237 -20.45 -6.37 5.43
N ASP A 238 -21.21 -7.41 5.10
CA ASP A 238 -22.57 -7.53 5.61
C ASP A 238 -22.53 -7.66 7.14
N PRO A 239 -23.39 -6.94 7.88
CA PRO A 239 -23.44 -7.03 9.34
C PRO A 239 -23.57 -8.48 9.82
N GLY A 240 -22.70 -8.88 10.75
CA GLY A 240 -22.68 -10.24 11.30
C GLY A 240 -21.97 -11.29 10.43
N GLN A 241 -21.43 -10.92 9.26
CA GLN A 241 -20.65 -11.83 8.43
C GLN A 241 -19.14 -11.82 8.76
N SER A 242 -18.52 -12.97 8.55
CA SER A 242 -17.06 -13.15 8.65
C SER A 242 -16.32 -12.35 7.58
N LEU A 243 -15.08 -11.94 7.87
CA LEU A 243 -14.17 -11.33 6.90
C LEU A 243 -14.09 -12.11 5.59
N SER A 244 -14.23 -13.44 5.63
CA SER A 244 -14.23 -14.31 4.45
C SER A 244 -15.34 -14.02 3.43
N LYS A 245 -16.31 -13.16 3.77
CA LYS A 245 -17.41 -12.72 2.91
C LYS A 245 -17.31 -11.26 2.50
N ALA A 246 -16.22 -10.59 2.87
CA ALA A 246 -16.00 -9.21 2.48
C ALA A 246 -15.91 -9.10 0.95
N THR A 247 -16.62 -8.10 0.41
CA THR A 247 -16.56 -7.74 -1.00
C THR A 247 -15.97 -6.34 -1.16
N VAL A 248 -15.47 -6.03 -2.34
CA VAL A 248 -14.97 -4.71 -2.69
C VAL A 248 -15.54 -4.26 -4.02
N LYS A 249 -15.86 -2.98 -4.12
CA LYS A 249 -16.20 -2.29 -5.38
C LYS A 249 -15.11 -1.28 -5.71
N PHE A 250 -14.61 -1.31 -6.94
CA PHE A 250 -13.80 -0.23 -7.50
C PHE A 250 -14.74 0.85 -8.02
N LEU A 251 -14.67 2.05 -7.43
CA LEU A 251 -15.63 3.12 -7.67
C LEU A 251 -15.30 3.86 -8.97
N PRO A 252 -16.23 3.95 -9.94
CA PRO A 252 -15.95 4.59 -11.22
C PRO A 252 -15.71 6.10 -11.09
N ASP A 253 -16.24 6.72 -10.03
CA ASP A 253 -16.18 8.14 -9.75
C ASP A 253 -16.17 8.40 -8.22
N THR A 254 -16.33 9.66 -7.83
CA THR A 254 -16.31 10.10 -6.42
C THR A 254 -17.69 10.48 -5.87
N THR A 255 -18.79 10.06 -6.50
CA THR A 255 -20.15 10.50 -6.13
C THR A 255 -20.48 10.19 -4.66
N ASP A 256 -20.08 9.00 -4.18
CA ASP A 256 -20.34 8.54 -2.81
C ASP A 256 -19.14 8.75 -1.86
N ILE A 257 -18.16 9.56 -2.26
CA ILE A 257 -16.93 9.82 -1.51
C ILE A 257 -16.98 11.21 -0.90
N GLN A 258 -16.55 11.36 0.35
CA GLN A 258 -16.27 12.67 0.95
C GLN A 258 -14.83 13.09 0.61
N PRO A 259 -14.61 13.93 -0.44
CA PRO A 259 -13.29 14.02 -1.06
C PRO A 259 -12.25 14.69 -0.16
N ASN A 260 -12.68 15.60 0.72
CA ASN A 260 -11.83 16.30 1.68
C ASN A 260 -11.10 15.37 2.66
N GLN A 261 -11.61 14.16 2.87
CA GLN A 261 -10.98 13.19 3.77
C GLN A 261 -9.72 12.54 3.15
N PHE A 262 -9.52 12.68 1.84
CA PHE A 262 -8.47 12.02 1.06
C PHE A 262 -7.47 12.98 0.42
N ASN A 263 -7.50 14.25 0.79
CA ASN A 263 -6.54 15.24 0.33
C ASN A 263 -5.24 15.13 1.14
N MET A 264 -4.12 14.99 0.44
CA MET A 264 -2.78 14.90 1.02
C MET A 264 -1.88 15.95 0.38
N ALA A 265 -1.23 16.77 1.21
CA ALA A 265 -0.40 17.87 0.75
C ALA A 265 0.82 17.40 -0.07
N ASP A 266 1.36 16.22 0.24
CA ASP A 266 2.62 15.75 -0.37
C ASP A 266 2.42 15.10 -1.75
N LEU A 267 1.18 15.01 -2.24
CA LEU A 267 0.93 14.51 -3.59
C LEU A 267 1.26 15.57 -4.65
N PRO A 268 1.63 15.14 -5.88
CA PRO A 268 1.69 16.03 -7.03
C PRO A 268 0.38 16.80 -7.22
N ALA A 269 0.44 18.05 -7.68
CA ALA A 269 -0.70 18.98 -7.73
C ALA A 269 -1.95 18.38 -8.39
N GLN A 270 -1.79 17.68 -9.52
CA GLN A 270 -2.88 16.99 -10.24
C GLN A 270 -3.56 15.88 -9.41
N LEU A 271 -2.80 15.22 -8.53
CA LEU A 271 -3.28 14.15 -7.66
C LEU A 271 -3.81 14.67 -6.32
N ARG A 272 -3.57 15.94 -5.97
CA ARG A 272 -4.16 16.54 -4.76
C ARG A 272 -5.67 16.65 -4.86
N ASN A 273 -6.20 16.90 -6.06
CA ASN A 273 -7.65 16.91 -6.28
C ASN A 273 -8.21 15.48 -6.15
N PRO A 274 -9.00 15.17 -5.10
CA PRO A 274 -9.59 13.84 -4.92
C PRO A 274 -10.60 13.48 -6.01
N SER A 275 -11.19 14.43 -6.73
CA SER A 275 -12.07 14.16 -7.87
C SER A 275 -11.32 13.70 -9.12
N TYR A 276 -9.99 13.77 -9.13
CA TYR A 276 -9.19 13.16 -10.20
C TYR A 276 -9.19 11.64 -10.03
N VAL A 277 -10.04 10.98 -10.81
CA VAL A 277 -10.13 9.52 -10.90
C VAL A 277 -9.55 9.05 -12.24
N LYS A 278 -8.52 8.20 -12.17
CA LYS A 278 -7.86 7.58 -13.30
C LYS A 278 -7.37 6.20 -12.92
N TYR A 279 -7.90 5.21 -13.63
CA TYR A 279 -7.52 3.80 -13.51
C TYR A 279 -6.46 3.42 -14.56
N PRO A 280 -5.61 2.42 -14.28
CA PRO A 280 -4.87 1.71 -15.32
C PRO A 280 -5.83 1.07 -16.32
N SER A 281 -5.45 0.98 -17.59
CA SER A 281 -6.28 0.34 -18.63
C SER A 281 -6.60 -1.12 -18.29
N SER A 282 -5.66 -1.84 -17.67
CA SER A 282 -5.87 -3.22 -17.24
C SER A 282 -6.99 -3.37 -16.20
N PHE A 283 -7.41 -2.29 -15.54
CA PHE A 283 -8.49 -2.29 -14.55
C PHE A 283 -9.85 -2.00 -15.18
N THR A 284 -9.89 -1.41 -16.38
CA THR A 284 -11.13 -1.00 -17.03
C THR A 284 -11.51 -1.87 -18.21
N THR A 285 -10.55 -2.60 -18.81
CA THR A 285 -10.79 -3.44 -19.99
C THR A 285 -10.23 -4.86 -19.84
N GLY A 286 -10.79 -5.79 -20.62
CA GLY A 286 -10.38 -7.20 -20.65
C GLY A 286 -10.90 -8.04 -19.48
N SER A 287 -10.58 -9.33 -19.47
CA SER A 287 -11.09 -10.32 -18.51
C SER A 287 -10.69 -10.04 -17.06
N PHE A 288 -9.64 -9.24 -16.86
CA PHE A 288 -9.09 -8.88 -15.54
C PHE A 288 -9.46 -7.46 -15.08
N ALA A 289 -10.39 -6.79 -15.77
CA ALA A 289 -10.89 -5.45 -15.43
C ALA A 289 -11.60 -5.42 -14.07
N LEU A 290 -11.14 -4.64 -13.10
CA LEU A 290 -11.70 -4.59 -11.75
C LEU A 290 -12.89 -3.63 -11.61
N THR A 291 -13.01 -2.63 -12.48
CA THR A 291 -14.13 -1.67 -12.44
C THR A 291 -15.44 -2.31 -12.88
N ASN A 292 -16.56 -1.75 -12.44
CA ASN A 292 -17.92 -2.19 -12.80
C ASN A 292 -18.32 -3.60 -12.32
N ARG A 293 -17.59 -4.17 -11.36
CA ARG A 293 -17.96 -5.42 -10.70
C ARG A 293 -17.71 -5.36 -9.19
N LYS A 294 -18.39 -6.25 -8.46
CA LYS A 294 -18.03 -6.59 -7.09
C LYS A 294 -16.98 -7.69 -7.14
N VAL A 295 -15.95 -7.58 -6.31
CA VAL A 295 -14.87 -8.56 -6.20
C VAL A 295 -14.89 -9.12 -4.78
N ASP A 296 -14.84 -10.43 -4.65
CA ASP A 296 -14.69 -11.07 -3.34
C ASP A 296 -13.25 -10.84 -2.85
N VAL A 297 -13.09 -10.29 -1.65
CA VAL A 297 -11.77 -9.98 -1.09
C VAL A 297 -11.02 -11.25 -0.68
N PHE A 298 -11.78 -12.26 -0.25
CA PHE A 298 -11.28 -13.57 0.15
C PHE A 298 -12.02 -14.66 -0.62
N THR A 299 -11.30 -15.40 -1.45
CA THR A 299 -11.83 -16.55 -2.17
C THR A 299 -11.19 -17.85 -1.68
N LYS A 300 -11.78 -18.99 -2.01
CA LYS A 300 -11.28 -20.30 -1.55
C LYS A 300 -9.97 -20.71 -2.24
N GLU A 301 -9.67 -20.10 -3.37
CA GLU A 301 -8.48 -20.35 -4.18
C GLU A 301 -7.26 -19.56 -3.67
N LEU A 302 -7.46 -18.64 -2.73
CA LEU A 302 -6.35 -17.90 -2.12
C LEU A 302 -5.50 -18.81 -1.23
N PRO A 303 -4.20 -18.54 -1.09
CA PRO A 303 -3.37 -19.23 -0.11
C PRO A 303 -3.95 -19.13 1.30
N SER A 304 -3.80 -20.20 2.08
CA SER A 304 -4.25 -20.23 3.47
C SER A 304 -3.68 -19.08 4.31
N THR A 305 -2.45 -18.66 4.05
CA THR A 305 -1.79 -17.50 4.68
C THR A 305 -2.50 -16.17 4.37
N VAL A 306 -3.17 -16.04 3.22
CA VAL A 306 -3.98 -14.87 2.87
C VAL A 306 -5.35 -14.92 3.55
N ILE A 307 -5.92 -16.10 3.76
CA ILE A 307 -7.28 -16.26 4.34
C ILE A 307 -7.24 -16.22 5.87
N ALA A 308 -6.21 -16.80 6.48
CA ALA A 308 -6.08 -16.89 7.94
C ALA A 308 -6.02 -15.49 8.58
N MET A 309 -6.46 -15.36 9.83
CA MET A 309 -6.39 -14.10 10.56
C MET A 309 -4.94 -13.53 10.58
N PRO A 310 -4.74 -12.21 10.42
CA PRO A 310 -3.40 -11.63 10.41
C PRO A 310 -2.56 -11.96 11.64
N GLY A 311 -1.28 -12.21 11.41
CA GLY A 311 -0.34 -12.57 12.47
C GLY A 311 -0.42 -14.03 12.95
N LYS A 312 -1.38 -14.83 12.46
CA LYS A 312 -1.57 -16.22 12.93
C LYS A 312 -0.61 -17.21 12.28
N LEU A 313 -0.44 -17.15 10.97
CA LEU A 313 0.43 -18.07 10.23
C LEU A 313 1.78 -17.45 9.87
N ALA A 314 1.84 -16.13 9.81
CA ALA A 314 3.06 -15.36 9.58
C ALA A 314 3.16 -14.26 10.63
N PRO A 315 4.34 -14.01 11.21
CA PRO A 315 4.51 -12.94 12.19
C PRO A 315 4.37 -11.57 11.52
N PHE A 316 4.02 -10.56 12.32
CA PHE A 316 3.98 -9.18 11.82
C PHE A 316 5.39 -8.63 11.58
N LEU A 317 5.62 -8.07 10.39
CA LEU A 317 6.78 -7.24 10.12
C LEU A 317 6.45 -5.78 10.45
N ASN A 318 7.11 -5.21 11.45
CA ASN A 318 6.83 -3.85 11.92
C ASN A 318 7.42 -2.83 10.96
N VAL A 319 6.60 -1.97 10.32
CA VAL A 319 7.06 -0.83 9.52
C VAL A 319 6.92 0.46 10.32
N ASN A 320 8.04 1.09 10.68
CA ASN A 320 8.09 2.29 11.51
C ASN A 320 9.14 3.32 11.04
N SER A 321 9.02 4.55 11.55
CA SER A 321 9.78 5.73 11.13
C SER A 321 11.27 5.73 11.47
N LYS A 322 11.76 4.80 12.30
CA LYS A 322 13.13 4.90 12.81
C LYS A 322 14.18 4.63 11.73
N ARG A 323 13.83 3.85 10.71
CA ARG A 323 14.68 3.53 9.55
C ARG A 323 13.80 3.23 8.34
N ALA A 324 14.21 3.70 7.16
CA ALA A 324 13.62 3.26 5.91
C ALA A 324 13.71 1.72 5.86
N GLN A 325 12.57 1.06 5.67
CA GLN A 325 12.52 -0.40 5.63
C GLN A 325 12.52 -0.89 4.20
N THR A 326 13.46 -1.76 3.89
CA THR A 326 13.55 -2.45 2.62
C THR A 326 13.15 -3.91 2.80
N ILE A 327 12.17 -4.35 2.02
CA ILE A 327 11.59 -5.69 2.07
C ILE A 327 11.88 -6.38 0.74
N ASP A 328 12.60 -7.51 0.79
CA ASP A 328 12.83 -8.35 -0.38
C ASP A 328 11.62 -9.27 -0.60
N VAL A 329 10.83 -8.99 -1.65
CA VAL A 329 9.57 -9.71 -1.92
C VAL A 329 9.84 -11.17 -2.24
N ASN A 330 10.92 -11.48 -2.96
CA ASN A 330 11.24 -12.86 -3.32
C ASN A 330 11.54 -13.68 -2.07
N ARG A 331 12.35 -13.12 -1.18
CA ARG A 331 12.65 -13.75 0.12
C ARG A 331 11.39 -13.98 0.95
N GLN A 332 10.49 -12.98 1.02
CA GLN A 332 9.25 -13.15 1.76
C GLN A 332 8.36 -14.27 1.18
N MET A 333 8.21 -14.30 -0.16
CA MET A 333 7.43 -15.36 -0.81
C MET A 333 8.07 -16.75 -0.63
N GLN A 334 9.40 -16.87 -0.56
CA GLN A 334 10.07 -18.13 -0.24
C GLN A 334 9.73 -18.61 1.17
N ILE A 335 9.90 -17.72 2.17
CA ILE A 335 9.60 -18.04 3.59
C ILE A 335 8.16 -18.54 3.75
N TYR A 336 7.20 -17.96 3.03
CA TYR A 336 5.78 -18.30 3.21
C TYR A 336 5.21 -19.27 2.17
N GLY A 337 5.92 -19.53 1.07
CA GLY A 337 5.53 -20.51 0.06
C GLY A 337 5.50 -21.95 0.60
N GLU A 338 6.24 -22.19 1.67
CA GLU A 338 6.33 -23.48 2.38
C GLU A 338 5.21 -23.67 3.42
N LEU A 339 4.47 -22.61 3.77
CA LEU A 339 3.38 -22.67 4.74
C LEU A 339 2.10 -23.21 4.09
N LYS A 340 1.90 -24.53 4.15
CA LYS A 340 0.59 -25.15 3.90
C LYS A 340 -0.11 -25.42 5.22
N LEU A 341 -1.43 -25.17 5.28
CA LEU A 341 -2.24 -25.70 6.37
C LEU A 341 -2.43 -27.20 6.12
N ASP A 342 -2.04 -28.03 7.08
CA ASP A 342 -2.58 -29.38 7.19
C ASP A 342 -3.97 -29.25 7.84
N PRO A 343 -5.08 -29.52 7.13
CA PRO A 343 -6.42 -29.39 7.69
C PRO A 343 -6.71 -30.43 8.79
N SER A 344 -5.85 -31.43 9.01
CA SER A 344 -6.02 -32.48 10.03
C SER A 344 -5.36 -32.17 11.37
N GLN A 345 -4.46 -31.19 11.41
CA GLN A 345 -3.72 -30.81 12.61
C GLN A 345 -3.90 -29.30 12.79
N GLY A 346 -4.49 -28.86 13.90
CA GLY A 346 -4.61 -27.43 14.22
C GLY A 346 -3.28 -26.69 14.45
N ASN A 347 -2.15 -27.25 14.00
CA ASN A 347 -0.79 -26.74 14.13
C ASN A 347 -0.11 -26.64 12.76
N THR A 348 0.60 -25.53 12.56
CA THR A 348 1.39 -25.23 11.37
C THR A 348 2.58 -26.18 11.28
N VAL A 349 2.73 -26.90 10.16
CA VAL A 349 3.91 -27.72 9.88
C VAL A 349 4.79 -26.97 8.87
N PHE A 350 6.01 -26.63 9.27
CA PHE A 350 7.06 -26.25 8.33
C PHE A 350 7.56 -27.53 7.64
N GLN A 351 7.43 -27.63 6.32
CA GLN A 351 8.15 -28.67 5.59
C GLN A 351 9.55 -28.12 5.27
N GLN A 352 10.58 -28.76 5.84
CA GLN A 352 11.99 -28.50 5.51
C GLN A 352 12.40 -29.20 4.22
#